data_AF-A0A0X3NUY4-F1
#
_entry.id   AF-A0A0X3NUY4-F1
#
_cell.length_a   1.000
_cell.length_b   1.000
_cell.length_c   1.000
_cell.angle_alpha   90.00
_cell.angle_beta   90.00
_cell.angle_gamma   90.00
#
_symmetry.space_group_name_H-M   'P 1'
#
loop_
_entity.id
_entity.type
_entity.pdbx_description
1 polymer ?
#
loop_
_entity_poly.entity_id
_entity_poly.type
_entity_poly.pdbx_seq_one_letter_code
_entity_poly.pdbx_strand_id
1 'polypeptide(L)'
;MAESPRDVSLRSADASDGLSYSAFLFKSLFLQNPHLAAVCIYGEKIPASWVRYEILLQVCTTIGKNDGIDFAQLRILSDLLGVEEGVNETLIKGHDYVLLLNALLCVLLKWRASKRGRVGELVDAFRKIGQYSIASQIIEQLPVFVLRDES
;
A
#
# COMPACT_ATOMS: atom_id res chain seq x y z
N MET A 1 43.41 -2.24 6.63
CA MET A 1 42.23 -3.09 6.90
C MET A 1 41.28 -2.87 5.74
N ALA A 2 41.21 -3.84 4.82
CA ALA A 2 40.33 -3.74 3.66
C ALA A 2 38.90 -4.09 4.10
N GLU A 3 37.96 -3.17 3.90
CA GLU A 3 36.53 -3.44 4.09
C GLU A 3 36.10 -4.61 3.18
N SER A 4 35.25 -5.49 3.72
CA SER A 4 34.72 -6.65 3.01
C SER A 4 33.91 -6.19 1.80
N PRO A 5 34.07 -6.82 0.61
CA PRO A 5 33.34 -6.44 -0.61
C PRO A 5 31.81 -6.59 -0.49
N ARG A 6 31.30 -7.20 0.60
CA ARG A 6 29.87 -7.28 0.90
C ARG A 6 29.28 -5.97 1.42
N ASP A 7 30.06 -5.12 2.08
CA ASP A 7 29.55 -3.88 2.68
C ASP A 7 29.41 -2.73 1.68
N VAL A 8 30.16 -2.78 0.56
CA VAL A 8 30.07 -1.77 -0.50
C VAL A 8 28.79 -1.95 -1.33
N SER A 9 28.32 -3.18 -1.51
CA SER A 9 27.14 -3.50 -2.33
C SER A 9 25.81 -3.03 -1.73
N LEU A 10 25.77 -2.69 -0.44
CA LEU A 10 24.57 -2.16 0.23
C LEU A 10 24.46 -0.63 0.13
N ARG A 11 25.56 0.06 -0.19
CA ARG A 11 25.59 1.54 -0.27
C ARG A 11 25.31 2.11 -1.66
N SER A 12 25.32 1.27 -2.70
CA SER A 12 25.18 1.70 -4.09
C SER A 12 23.82 1.39 -4.72
N ALA A 13 22.77 1.19 -3.93
CA ALA A 13 21.42 1.16 -4.46
C ALA A 13 20.96 2.60 -4.69
N ASP A 14 21.43 3.20 -5.77
CA ASP A 14 20.88 4.43 -6.32
C ASP A 14 19.37 4.28 -6.44
N ALA A 15 18.66 5.23 -5.81
CA ALA A 15 17.21 5.36 -5.83
C ALA A 15 16.76 5.90 -7.21
N SER A 16 16.95 5.10 -8.25
CA SER A 16 16.49 5.39 -9.60
C SER A 16 16.50 4.11 -10.43
N ASP A 17 15.48 3.27 -10.27
CA ASP A 17 14.86 2.59 -11.40
C ASP A 17 13.59 1.88 -10.94
N GLY A 18 12.62 1.78 -11.84
CA GLY A 18 11.28 1.19 -11.65
C GLY A 18 11.26 -0.32 -11.32
N LEU A 19 12.19 -0.80 -10.51
CA LEU A 19 12.15 -2.11 -9.90
C LEU A 19 11.01 -2.10 -8.87
N SER A 20 9.94 -2.86 -9.15
CA SER A 20 8.91 -3.16 -8.16
C SER A 20 9.61 -3.56 -6.86
N TYR A 21 9.16 -3.02 -5.73
CA TYR A 21 9.70 -3.30 -4.39
C TYR A 21 9.86 -4.81 -4.13
N SER A 22 9.02 -5.62 -4.79
CA SER A 22 9.15 -7.08 -4.84
C SER A 22 10.51 -7.58 -5.36
N ALA A 23 11.08 -6.97 -6.40
CA ALA A 23 12.37 -7.32 -6.99
C ALA A 23 13.56 -7.06 -6.06
N PHE A 24 13.48 -6.03 -5.20
CA PHE A 24 14.48 -5.79 -4.17
C PHE A 24 14.46 -6.91 -3.12
N LEU A 25 13.27 -7.30 -2.66
CA LEU A 25 13.13 -8.40 -1.71
C LEU A 25 13.64 -9.72 -2.29
N PHE A 26 13.43 -10.00 -3.59
CA PHE A 26 14.00 -11.18 -4.25
C PHE A 26 15.52 -11.27 -4.21
N LYS A 27 16.23 -10.14 -4.07
CA LYS A 27 17.69 -10.11 -3.89
C LYS A 27 18.12 -10.33 -2.44
N SER A 28 17.20 -10.35 -1.48
CA SER A 28 17.52 -10.63 -0.08
C SER A 28 17.81 -12.11 0.14
N LEU A 29 18.78 -12.40 1.04
CA LEU A 29 19.20 -13.75 1.44
C LEU A 29 18.02 -14.65 1.86
N PHE A 30 16.94 -14.06 2.37
CA PHE A 30 15.73 -14.76 2.80
C PHE A 30 14.97 -15.41 1.62
N LEU A 31 14.88 -14.69 0.50
CA LEU A 31 14.15 -15.12 -0.69
C LEU A 31 14.98 -15.99 -1.66
N GLN A 32 16.29 -16.08 -1.42
CA GLN A 32 17.16 -17.04 -2.12
C GLN A 32 16.94 -18.48 -1.66
N ASN A 33 16.26 -18.69 -0.53
CA ASN A 33 15.84 -20.02 -0.10
C ASN A 33 14.50 -20.39 -0.80
N PRO A 34 14.48 -21.38 -1.70
CA PRO A 34 13.28 -21.73 -2.47
C PRO A 34 12.15 -22.25 -1.60
N HIS A 35 12.44 -22.88 -0.45
CA HIS A 35 11.41 -23.34 0.49
C HIS A 35 10.70 -22.17 1.16
N LEU A 36 11.45 -21.15 1.60
CA LEU A 36 10.88 -19.92 2.17
C LEU A 36 10.13 -19.09 1.12
N ALA A 37 10.63 -19.05 -0.11
CA ALA A 37 9.95 -18.37 -1.21
C ALA A 37 8.60 -19.03 -1.55
N ALA A 38 8.50 -20.36 -1.48
CA ALA A 38 7.28 -21.11 -1.79
C ALA A 38 6.15 -20.86 -0.79
N VAL A 39 6.47 -20.71 0.51
CA VAL A 39 5.49 -20.62 1.60
C VAL A 39 5.08 -19.19 1.95
N CYS A 40 5.67 -18.19 1.32
CA CYS A 40 5.42 -16.79 1.64
C CYS A 40 4.79 -16.00 0.47
N ILE A 41 4.21 -14.85 0.82
CA ILE A 41 3.67 -13.82 -0.07
C ILE A 41 4.39 -12.51 0.24
N TYR A 42 4.74 -11.75 -0.79
CA TYR A 42 5.63 -10.60 -0.70
C TYR A 42 5.09 -9.39 -1.48
N GLY A 43 5.42 -8.20 -1.00
CA GLY A 43 5.15 -6.92 -1.66
C GLY A 43 3.69 -6.74 -2.08
N GLU A 44 3.49 -6.39 -3.36
CA GLU A 44 2.18 -6.11 -3.95
C GLU A 44 1.18 -7.29 -3.85
N LYS A 45 1.68 -8.52 -3.73
CA LYS A 45 0.84 -9.72 -3.62
C LYS A 45 0.29 -9.95 -2.22
N ILE A 46 0.77 -9.22 -1.20
CA ILE A 46 0.31 -9.35 0.17
C ILE A 46 -1.21 -9.11 0.21
N PRO A 47 -2.00 -10.00 0.85
CA PRO A 47 -3.45 -9.81 0.96
C PRO A 47 -3.80 -8.56 1.77
N ALA A 48 -4.88 -7.89 1.38
CA ALA A 48 -5.33 -6.68 2.06
C ALA A 48 -5.61 -6.91 3.57
N SER A 49 -6.05 -8.11 3.95
CA SER A 49 -6.30 -8.51 5.34
C SER A 49 -5.06 -8.44 6.26
N TRP A 50 -3.86 -8.46 5.70
CA TRP A 50 -2.60 -8.33 6.43
C TRP A 50 -2.16 -6.89 6.67
N VAL A 51 -2.78 -5.92 5.98
CA VAL A 51 -2.53 -4.50 6.23
C VAL A 51 -3.09 -4.15 7.61
N ARG A 52 -2.27 -3.54 8.47
CA ARG A 52 -2.67 -3.17 9.82
C ARG A 52 -3.54 -1.91 9.80
N TYR A 53 -4.47 -1.79 10.76
CA TYR A 53 -5.39 -0.65 10.81
C TYR A 53 -4.67 0.68 10.99
N GLU A 54 -3.55 0.68 11.70
CA GLU A 54 -2.71 1.86 11.95
C GLU A 54 -2.20 2.48 10.64
N ILE A 55 -1.90 1.65 9.64
CA ILE A 55 -1.46 2.12 8.31
C ILE A 55 -2.60 2.90 7.65
N LEU A 56 -3.83 2.39 7.71
CA LEU A 56 -5.00 3.06 7.12
C LEU A 56 -5.30 4.40 7.80
N LEU A 57 -5.20 4.44 9.14
CA LEU A 57 -5.35 5.66 9.92
C LEU A 57 -4.25 6.68 9.60
N GLN A 58 -3.02 6.22 9.42
CA GLN A 58 -1.90 7.08 9.06
C GLN A 58 -2.09 7.67 7.66
N VAL A 59 -2.56 6.88 6.68
CA VAL A 59 -2.92 7.38 5.34
C VAL A 59 -3.93 8.53 5.42
N CYS A 60 -5.02 8.34 6.18
CA CYS A 60 -6.04 9.38 6.37
C CYS A 60 -5.45 10.64 7.04
N THR A 61 -4.57 10.45 8.02
CA THR A 61 -3.89 11.55 8.72
C THR A 61 -2.94 12.32 7.81
N THR A 62 -2.15 11.63 6.97
CA THR A 62 -1.20 12.25 6.04
C THR A 62 -1.95 13.06 4.98
N ILE A 63 -2.98 12.49 4.36
CA ILE A 63 -3.86 13.19 3.40
C ILE A 63 -4.51 14.40 4.06
N GLY A 64 -4.95 14.27 5.32
CA GLY A 64 -5.54 15.35 6.08
C GLY A 64 -4.61 16.55 6.31
N LYS A 65 -3.29 16.34 6.33
CA LYS A 65 -2.28 17.36 6.65
C LYS A 65 -1.67 18.03 5.43
N ASN A 66 -1.36 17.27 4.38
CA ASN A 66 -0.40 17.71 3.37
C ASN A 66 -0.94 17.68 1.94
N ASP A 67 -1.68 16.64 1.57
CA ASP A 67 -1.95 16.37 0.15
C ASP A 67 -3.37 16.69 -0.28
N GLY A 68 -4.32 16.72 0.67
CA GLY A 68 -5.73 16.83 0.32
C GLY A 68 -6.23 15.59 -0.40
N ILE A 69 -7.52 15.31 -0.31
CA ILE A 69 -8.20 14.44 -1.27
C ILE A 69 -9.50 15.13 -1.62
N ASP A 70 -9.93 15.07 -2.87
CA ASP A 70 -11.25 15.55 -3.25
C ASP A 70 -12.24 14.40 -3.48
N PHE A 71 -13.51 14.76 -3.67
CA PHE A 71 -14.56 13.78 -3.91
C PHE A 71 -14.34 12.94 -5.16
N ALA A 72 -13.84 13.54 -6.25
CA ALA A 72 -13.64 12.84 -7.52
C ALA A 72 -12.52 11.81 -7.39
N GLN A 73 -11.42 12.18 -6.74
CA GLN A 73 -10.32 11.27 -6.41
C GLN A 73 -10.81 10.13 -5.51
N LEU A 74 -11.61 10.42 -4.47
CA LEU A 74 -12.15 9.39 -3.60
C LEU A 74 -13.08 8.42 -4.35
N ARG A 75 -13.92 8.94 -5.27
CA ARG A 75 -14.77 8.10 -6.11
C ARG A 75 -13.96 7.19 -7.02
N ILE A 76 -12.96 7.74 -7.71
CA ILE A 76 -12.04 6.95 -8.55
C ILE A 76 -11.32 5.89 -7.71
N LEU A 77 -10.86 6.24 -6.51
CA LEU A 77 -10.24 5.30 -5.58
C LEU A 77 -11.20 4.15 -5.23
N SER A 78 -12.44 4.49 -4.89
CA SER A 78 -13.50 3.52 -4.56
C SER A 78 -13.73 2.54 -5.71
N ASP A 79 -13.85 3.05 -6.94
CA ASP A 79 -14.07 2.26 -8.15
C ASP A 79 -12.88 1.34 -8.43
N LEU A 80 -11.65 1.85 -8.32
CA LEU A 80 -10.42 1.08 -8.53
C LEU A 80 -10.24 -0.04 -7.51
N LEU A 81 -10.73 0.13 -6.29
CA LEU A 81 -10.70 -0.89 -5.24
C LEU A 81 -11.92 -1.82 -5.26
N GLY A 82 -12.87 -1.60 -6.17
CA GLY A 82 -14.11 -2.39 -6.26
C GLY A 82 -15.02 -2.22 -5.04
N VAL A 83 -15.02 -1.04 -4.43
CA VAL A 83 -15.82 -0.71 -3.23
C VAL A 83 -16.92 0.26 -3.65
N GLU A 84 -18.00 -0.22 -4.28
CA GLU A 84 -19.02 0.66 -4.87
C GLU A 84 -19.93 1.34 -3.82
N GLU A 85 -20.19 0.71 -2.67
CA GLU A 85 -21.24 1.14 -1.73
C GLU A 85 -20.81 2.22 -0.70
N GLY A 86 -19.75 2.98 -0.94
CA GLY A 86 -19.13 3.82 0.11
C GLY A 86 -19.36 5.32 0.01
N VAL A 87 -19.46 5.86 -1.20
CA VAL A 87 -19.20 7.28 -1.44
C VAL A 87 -20.48 7.97 -1.92
N ASN A 88 -21.37 8.29 -0.98
CA ASN A 88 -22.61 8.99 -1.28
C ASN A 88 -22.34 10.50 -1.49
N GLU A 89 -22.52 10.99 -2.72
CA GLU A 89 -22.38 12.40 -3.11
C GLU A 89 -23.16 13.35 -2.19
N THR A 90 -24.30 12.90 -1.63
CA THR A 90 -25.13 13.74 -0.76
C THR A 90 -24.51 14.02 0.60
N LEU A 91 -23.63 13.15 1.11
CA LEU A 91 -22.93 13.35 2.39
C LEU A 91 -21.81 14.40 2.28
N ILE A 92 -21.28 14.63 1.08
CA ILE A 92 -20.04 15.42 0.88
C ILE A 92 -20.34 16.84 0.34
N LYS A 93 -21.60 17.12 -0.05
CA LYS A 93 -22.05 18.47 -0.45
C LYS A 93 -21.90 19.52 0.67
N GLY A 94 -21.75 19.11 1.92
CA GLY A 94 -21.52 19.99 3.07
C GLY A 94 -20.14 20.67 3.12
N HIS A 95 -19.21 20.38 2.21
CA HIS A 95 -17.81 20.85 2.27
C HIS A 95 -17.12 20.50 3.60
N ASP A 96 -17.59 19.48 4.31
CA ASP A 96 -16.97 19.01 5.53
C ASP A 96 -15.87 18.01 5.18
N TYR A 97 -14.64 18.48 5.28
CA TYR A 97 -13.45 17.67 5.00
C TYR A 97 -13.32 16.47 5.97
N VAL A 98 -13.87 16.56 7.17
CA VAL A 98 -13.91 15.43 8.11
C VAL A 98 -14.78 14.30 7.57
N LEU A 99 -15.92 14.62 6.94
CA LEU A 99 -16.77 13.62 6.29
C LEU A 99 -16.04 12.94 5.12
N LEU A 100 -15.21 13.69 4.39
CA LEU A 100 -14.42 13.14 3.30
C LEU A 100 -13.33 12.18 3.78
N LEU A 101 -12.61 12.52 4.85
CA LEU A 101 -11.62 11.63 5.47
C LEU A 101 -12.28 10.38 6.08
N ASN A 102 -13.47 10.52 6.66
CA ASN A 102 -14.25 9.38 7.15
C ASN A 102 -14.68 8.47 5.99
N ALA A 103 -15.13 9.05 4.87
CA ALA A 103 -15.48 8.28 3.68
C ALA A 103 -14.26 7.54 3.09
N LEU A 104 -13.09 8.19 3.05
CA LEU A 104 -11.83 7.55 2.69
C LEU A 104 -11.52 6.35 3.61
N LEU A 105 -11.59 6.54 4.93
CA LEU A 105 -11.34 5.46 5.88
C LEU A 105 -12.31 4.29 5.66
N CYS A 106 -13.59 4.56 5.42
CA CYS A 106 -14.58 3.53 5.08
C CYS A 106 -14.23 2.75 3.81
N VAL A 107 -13.79 3.43 2.75
CA VAL A 107 -13.34 2.78 1.51
C VAL A 107 -12.16 1.85 1.80
N LEU A 108 -11.16 2.33 2.55
CA LEU A 108 -9.98 1.54 2.92
C LEU A 108 -10.32 0.33 3.78
N LEU A 109 -11.23 0.46 4.74
CA LEU A 109 -11.68 -0.64 5.59
C LEU A 109 -12.46 -1.69 4.79
N LYS A 110 -13.33 -1.28 3.87
CA LYS A 110 -14.06 -2.20 2.98
C LYS A 110 -13.10 -2.94 2.05
N TRP A 111 -12.14 -2.24 1.44
CA TRP A 111 -11.09 -2.88 0.64
C TRP A 111 -10.29 -3.90 1.45
N ARG A 112 -9.89 -3.55 2.68
CA ARG A 112 -9.17 -4.45 3.59
C ARG A 112 -9.93 -5.74 3.87
N ALA A 113 -11.25 -5.64 4.01
CA ALA A 113 -12.13 -6.78 4.23
C ALA A 113 -12.36 -7.64 2.97
N SER A 114 -11.97 -7.18 1.79
CA SER A 114 -12.09 -7.93 0.55
C SER A 114 -11.17 -9.15 0.55
N LYS A 115 -11.76 -10.34 0.35
CA LYS A 115 -11.01 -11.61 0.23
C LYS A 115 -10.02 -11.61 -0.95
N ARG A 116 -10.33 -10.83 -2.00
CA ARG A 116 -9.50 -10.72 -3.20
C ARG A 116 -8.53 -9.54 -3.14
N GLY A 117 -8.72 -8.60 -2.20
CA GLY A 117 -7.91 -7.39 -2.10
C GLY A 117 -6.43 -7.71 -1.98
N ARG A 118 -5.60 -7.00 -2.75
CA ARG A 118 -4.13 -7.08 -2.72
C ARG A 118 -3.54 -5.70 -2.55
N VAL A 119 -2.44 -5.63 -1.79
CA VAL A 119 -1.71 -4.39 -1.54
C VAL A 119 -1.37 -3.64 -2.83
N GLY A 120 -0.97 -4.36 -3.89
CA GLY A 120 -0.65 -3.74 -5.18
C GLY A 120 -1.80 -2.93 -5.76
N GLU A 121 -3.03 -3.40 -5.60
CA GLU A 121 -4.24 -2.68 -6.05
C GLU A 121 -4.38 -1.34 -5.32
N LEU A 122 -4.12 -1.32 -4.00
CA LEU A 122 -4.18 -0.10 -3.20
C LEU A 122 -3.11 0.91 -3.63
N VAL A 123 -1.87 0.44 -3.75
CA VAL A 123 -0.73 1.26 -4.16
C VAL A 123 -0.97 1.86 -5.54
N ASP A 124 -1.41 1.05 -6.50
CA ASP A 124 -1.69 1.52 -7.86
C ASP A 124 -2.89 2.45 -7.92
N ALA A 125 -3.92 2.23 -7.08
CA ALA A 125 -5.07 3.11 -7.01
C ALA A 125 -4.68 4.51 -6.50
N PHE A 126 -3.87 4.59 -5.43
CA PHE A 126 -3.33 5.88 -4.96
C PHE A 126 -2.46 6.57 -6.00
N ARG A 127 -1.59 5.83 -6.70
CA ARG A 127 -0.80 6.40 -7.81
C ARG A 127 -1.68 6.96 -8.92
N LYS A 128 -2.75 6.26 -9.30
CA LYS A 128 -3.68 6.69 -10.36
C LYS A 128 -4.43 7.98 -10.03
N ILE A 129 -4.69 8.25 -8.76
CA ILE A 129 -5.32 9.51 -8.31
C ILE A 129 -4.29 10.60 -7.97
N GLY A 130 -3.00 10.38 -8.27
CA GLY A 130 -1.92 11.35 -8.06
C GLY A 130 -1.33 11.37 -6.65
N GLN A 131 -1.73 10.47 -5.76
CA GLN A 131 -1.30 10.38 -4.36
C GLN A 131 -0.04 9.50 -4.22
N TYR A 132 1.05 9.91 -4.88
CA TYR A 132 2.29 9.12 -4.94
C TYR A 132 3.00 9.02 -3.57
N SER A 133 2.98 10.09 -2.77
CA SER A 133 3.52 10.14 -1.40
C SER A 133 2.89 9.04 -0.53
N ILE A 134 1.56 8.95 -0.58
CA ILE A 134 0.77 7.95 0.13
C ILE A 134 1.09 6.53 -0.36
N ALA A 135 1.20 6.34 -1.68
CA ALA A 135 1.56 5.05 -2.25
C ALA A 135 2.94 4.56 -1.75
N SER A 136 3.94 5.44 -1.71
CA SER A 136 5.26 5.13 -1.16
C SER A 136 5.20 4.81 0.34
N GLN A 137 4.48 5.63 1.12
CA GLN A 137 4.30 5.42 2.56
C GLN A 137 3.68 4.05 2.86
N ILE A 138 2.66 3.64 2.09
CA ILE A 138 2.04 2.32 2.24
C ILE A 138 3.10 1.24 2.07
N ILE A 139 3.87 1.27 0.97
CA ILE A 139 4.88 0.25 0.66
C ILE A 139 5.89 0.09 1.80
N GLU A 140 6.39 1.20 2.35
CA GLU A 140 7.40 1.21 3.41
C GLU A 140 6.91 0.63 4.73
N GLN A 141 5.59 0.65 4.97
CA GLN A 141 4.99 0.21 6.23
C GLN A 141 4.43 -1.21 6.20
N LEU A 142 4.48 -1.86 5.04
CA LEU A 142 4.05 -3.24 4.89
C LEU A 142 4.98 -4.20 5.61
N PRO A 143 4.46 -5.36 6.04
CA PRO A 143 5.33 -6.46 6.39
C PRO A 143 6.20 -6.86 5.18
N VAL A 144 7.44 -7.24 5.44
CA VAL A 144 8.38 -7.70 4.40
C VAL A 144 7.81 -8.91 3.65
N PHE A 145 7.17 -9.81 4.40
CA PHE A 145 6.47 -10.99 3.87
C PHE A 145 5.38 -11.44 4.83
N VAL A 146 4.46 -12.23 4.30
CA VAL A 146 3.43 -12.94 5.08
C VAL A 146 3.42 -14.40 4.68
N LEU A 147 3.10 -15.29 5.62
CA LEU A 147 2.98 -16.71 5.32
C LEU A 147 1.69 -16.95 4.53
N ARG A 148 1.75 -17.88 3.58
CA ARG A 148 0.55 -18.44 2.96
C ARG A 148 -0.15 -19.26 4.03
N ASP A 149 -1.45 -19.05 4.20
CA ASP A 149 -2.25 -19.98 4.98
C ASP A 149 -2.15 -21.35 4.31
N GLU A 150 -1.77 -22.38 5.08
CA GLU A 150 -1.89 -23.77 4.65
C GLU A 150 -3.38 -24.12 4.62
N SER A 151 -3.98 -23.98 3.43
CA SER A 151 -5.35 -24.43 3.15
C SER A 151 -5.37 -25.91 2.80
#